data_AF-K2C2K5-F1
#
_entry.id   AF-K2C2K5-F1
#
_cell.length_a   1.000
_cell.length_b   1.000
_cell.length_c   1.000
_cell.angle_alpha   90.00
_cell.angle_beta   90.00
_cell.angle_gamma   90.00
#
_symmetry.space_group_name_H-M   'P 1'
#
loop_
_entity.id
_entity.type
_entity.pdbx_description
1 polymer ?
#
loop_
_entity_poly.entity_id
_entity_poly.type
_entity_poly.pdbx_seq_one_letter_code
_entity_poly.pdbx_strand_id
1 'polypeptide(L)'
;MIRLEKFFIGILFSVLLSLFLILTTLYFQILNSNYIFGIFEKHGVYEKIAPSLAISIPNDPNLSTEERFAYSVILKNTTPNMIKEIIETNLGQVLSYAHGKSDDITLSLPTKNMGIAPDDVRWSLSENPNPQVKQQLNILHGIATKILILWAIVFIFLISLYLLYGKISKSNILLGGNRLLITNGLWLLISGLITNFSLGQMSKNLPPNPEPSQQLLALLASSVFSEIILGWIIIGSFLFFSGIMLFVINRKGTMLGFKFF
;
A
#
# COMPACT_ATOMS: atom_id res chain seq x y z
N MET A 1 0.21 40.41 4.58
CA MET A 1 -0.78 40.09 3.53
C MET A 1 -0.25 38.89 2.72
N ILE A 2 -0.83 37.70 2.91
CA ILE A 2 -0.47 36.53 2.07
C ILE A 2 -0.99 36.84 0.66
N ARG A 3 -0.11 36.84 -0.34
CA ARG A 3 -0.55 36.96 -1.73
C ARG A 3 -1.40 35.74 -2.06
N LEU A 4 -2.63 35.97 -2.54
CA LEU A 4 -3.62 34.93 -2.86
C LEU A 4 -2.99 33.77 -3.68
N GLU A 5 -2.14 34.11 -4.65
CA GLU A 5 -1.36 33.19 -5.48
C GLU A 5 -0.54 32.17 -4.66
N LYS A 6 0.14 32.62 -3.60
CA LYS A 6 0.95 31.73 -2.74
C LYS A 6 0.06 30.76 -1.98
N PHE A 7 -1.10 31.22 -1.52
CA PHE A 7 -2.04 30.38 -0.80
C PHE A 7 -2.59 29.28 -1.73
N PHE A 8 -3.01 29.65 -2.95
CA PHE A 8 -3.49 28.68 -3.95
C PHE A 8 -2.43 27.64 -4.35
N ILE A 9 -1.18 28.08 -4.60
CA ILE A 9 -0.08 27.15 -4.92
C ILE A 9 0.19 26.21 -3.74
N GLY A 10 0.14 26.72 -2.50
CA GLY A 10 0.30 25.88 -1.30
C GLY A 10 -0.76 24.79 -1.18
N ILE A 11 -2.04 25.13 -1.37
CA ILE A 11 -3.14 24.15 -1.36
C ILE A 11 -2.95 23.12 -2.47
N LEU A 12 -2.72 23.58 -3.71
CA LEU A 12 -2.55 22.70 -4.86
C LEU A 12 -1.38 21.74 -4.66
N PHE A 13 -0.26 22.23 -4.12
CA PHE A 13 0.88 21.40 -3.77
C PHE A 13 0.50 20.33 -2.75
N SER A 14 -0.23 20.67 -1.68
CA SER A 14 -0.64 19.71 -0.66
C SER A 14 -1.58 18.62 -1.20
N VAL A 15 -2.52 18.97 -2.07
CA VAL A 15 -3.41 17.99 -2.73
C VAL A 15 -2.60 17.07 -3.64
N LEU A 16 -1.73 17.63 -4.49
CA LEU A 16 -0.89 16.84 -5.38
C LEU A 16 0.13 15.99 -4.63
N LEU A 17 0.63 16.44 -3.48
CA LEU A 17 1.54 15.66 -2.65
C LEU A 17 0.82 14.45 -2.04
N SER A 18 -0.42 14.64 -1.60
CA SER A 18 -1.25 13.54 -1.09
C SER A 18 -1.53 12.51 -2.20
N LEU A 19 -1.88 12.99 -3.40
CA LEU A 19 -2.04 12.12 -4.57
C LEU A 19 -0.74 11.38 -4.93
N PHE A 20 0.39 12.08 -4.92
CA PHE A 20 1.71 11.50 -5.19
C PHE A 20 2.05 10.37 -4.21
N LEU A 21 1.75 10.54 -2.92
CA LEU A 21 1.98 9.50 -1.91
C LEU A 21 1.08 8.29 -2.13
N ILE A 22 -0.21 8.50 -2.44
CA ILE A 22 -1.13 7.41 -2.78
C ILE A 22 -0.60 6.63 -3.99
N LEU A 23 -0.20 7.32 -5.06
CA LEU A 23 0.36 6.69 -6.26
C LEU A 23 1.67 5.96 -5.96
N THR A 24 2.52 6.53 -5.11
CA THR A 24 3.78 5.89 -4.66
C THR A 24 3.47 4.60 -3.92
N THR A 25 2.51 4.60 -3.01
CA THR A 25 2.08 3.41 -2.28
C THR A 25 1.47 2.38 -3.22
N LEU A 26 0.60 2.77 -4.13
CA LEU A 26 -0.01 1.84 -5.09
C LEU A 26 1.06 1.15 -5.93
N TYR A 27 1.98 1.91 -6.54
CA TYR A 27 2.97 1.33 -7.45
C TYR A 27 4.11 0.60 -6.73
N PHE A 28 4.79 1.26 -5.78
CA PHE A 28 6.02 0.73 -5.19
C PHE A 28 5.80 -0.21 -4.01
N GLN A 29 4.63 -0.17 -3.37
CA GLN A 29 4.32 -0.98 -2.19
C GLN A 29 3.27 -2.05 -2.51
N ILE A 30 2.10 -1.66 -3.03
CA ILE A 30 0.97 -2.60 -3.25
C ILE A 30 1.15 -3.42 -4.53
N LEU A 31 1.65 -2.83 -5.61
CA LEU A 31 1.87 -3.56 -6.86
C LEU A 31 3.24 -4.27 -6.88
N ASN A 32 4.09 -4.07 -5.87
CA ASN A 32 5.41 -4.70 -5.84
C ASN A 32 5.40 -6.01 -5.05
N SER A 33 5.57 -7.13 -5.75
CA SER A 33 5.61 -8.47 -5.12
C SER A 33 6.71 -8.59 -4.07
N ASN A 34 7.89 -8.04 -4.33
CA ASN A 34 9.02 -8.11 -3.40
C ASN A 34 8.74 -7.36 -2.11
N TYR A 35 8.02 -6.22 -2.20
CA TYR A 35 7.61 -5.47 -1.03
C TYR A 35 6.58 -6.25 -0.21
N ILE A 36 5.53 -6.79 -0.85
CA ILE A 36 4.49 -7.53 -0.16
C ILE A 36 5.04 -8.80 0.50
N PHE A 37 5.78 -9.62 -0.26
CA PHE A 37 6.31 -10.88 0.27
C PHE A 37 7.34 -10.64 1.37
N GLY A 38 8.18 -9.61 1.25
CA GLY A 38 9.09 -9.21 2.32
C GLY A 38 8.36 -8.77 3.60
N ILE A 39 7.19 -8.13 3.49
CA ILE A 39 6.35 -7.81 4.65
C ILE A 39 5.73 -9.07 5.25
N PHE A 40 5.21 -9.97 4.42
CA PHE A 40 4.60 -11.21 4.90
C PHE A 40 5.62 -12.05 5.68
N GLU A 41 6.86 -12.15 5.20
CA GLU A 41 7.96 -12.79 5.93
C GLU A 41 8.29 -12.03 7.22
N LYS A 42 8.49 -10.71 7.16
CA LYS A 42 8.85 -9.88 8.32
C LYS A 42 7.83 -10.00 9.47
N HIS A 43 6.54 -10.09 9.14
CA HIS A 43 5.45 -10.18 10.12
C HIS A 43 5.03 -11.60 10.46
N GLY A 44 5.70 -12.62 9.92
CA GLY A 44 5.38 -14.04 10.14
C GLY A 44 3.93 -14.37 9.74
N VAL A 45 3.48 -13.84 8.60
CA VAL A 45 2.11 -13.98 8.12
C VAL A 45 1.81 -15.43 7.77
N TYR A 46 2.74 -16.11 7.10
CA TYR A 46 2.55 -17.48 6.64
C TYR A 46 2.35 -18.46 7.80
N GLU A 47 3.02 -18.23 8.94
CA GLU A 47 2.89 -19.00 10.17
C GLU A 47 1.56 -18.76 10.88
N LYS A 48 0.98 -17.57 10.72
CA LYS A 48 -0.26 -17.16 11.38
C LYS A 48 -1.53 -17.58 10.64
N ILE A 49 -1.45 -17.86 9.34
CA ILE A 49 -2.63 -18.15 8.52
C ILE A 49 -3.36 -19.43 8.97
N ALA A 50 -2.66 -20.56 9.07
CA ALA A 50 -3.27 -21.82 9.50
C ALA A 50 -3.95 -21.73 10.89
N PRO A 51 -3.29 -21.24 11.96
CA PRO A 51 -3.95 -21.10 13.26
C PRO A 51 -5.08 -20.07 13.24
N SER A 52 -4.98 -19.01 12.44
CA SER A 52 -6.05 -18.03 12.30
C SER A 52 -7.29 -18.64 11.64
N LEU A 53 -7.13 -19.38 10.54
CA LEU A 53 -8.24 -20.05 9.85
C LEU A 53 -8.85 -21.19 10.68
N ALA A 54 -8.04 -21.87 11.50
CA ALA A 54 -8.53 -22.92 12.40
C ALA A 54 -9.53 -22.40 13.44
N ILE A 55 -9.52 -21.09 13.74
CA ILE A 55 -10.46 -20.44 14.66
C ILE A 55 -11.78 -20.09 13.95
N SER A 56 -11.76 -19.69 12.67
CA SER A 56 -12.95 -19.27 11.93
C SER A 56 -13.71 -20.42 11.29
N ILE A 57 -13.03 -21.41 10.71
CA ILE A 57 -13.67 -22.51 9.95
C ILE A 57 -14.72 -23.28 10.77
N PRO A 58 -14.49 -23.65 12.05
CA PRO A 58 -15.51 -24.36 12.83
C PRO A 58 -16.80 -23.56 13.05
N ASN A 59 -16.70 -22.23 12.97
CA ASN A 59 -17.78 -21.28 13.23
C ASN A 59 -18.45 -20.77 11.95
N ASP A 60 -18.01 -21.21 10.76
CA ASP A 60 -18.58 -20.78 9.49
C ASP A 60 -19.98 -21.41 9.29
N PRO A 61 -21.07 -20.61 9.27
CA PRO A 61 -22.42 -21.12 9.13
C PRO A 61 -22.71 -21.70 7.74
N ASN A 62 -21.90 -21.37 6.73
CA ASN A 62 -22.09 -21.82 5.36
C ASN A 62 -21.47 -23.19 5.09
N LEU A 63 -20.67 -23.71 6.02
CA LEU A 63 -20.04 -25.02 5.89
C LEU A 63 -20.85 -26.09 6.63
N SER A 64 -21.06 -27.22 5.97
CA SER A 64 -21.58 -28.45 6.58
C SER A 64 -20.60 -29.03 7.59
N THR A 65 -21.07 -29.91 8.47
CA THR A 65 -20.22 -30.59 9.47
C THR A 65 -19.07 -31.37 8.84
N GLU A 66 -19.32 -32.02 7.71
CA GLU A 66 -18.33 -32.78 6.95
C GLU A 66 -17.26 -31.86 6.35
N GLU A 67 -17.68 -30.74 5.77
CA GLU A 67 -16.75 -29.74 5.23
C GLU A 67 -15.88 -29.11 6.32
N ARG A 68 -16.46 -28.75 7.47
CA ARG A 68 -15.69 -28.21 8.61
C ARG A 68 -14.64 -29.20 9.09
N PHE A 69 -14.99 -30.48 9.18
CA PHE A 69 -14.04 -31.53 9.53
C PHE A 69 -12.94 -31.66 8.47
N ALA A 70 -13.29 -31.74 7.19
CA ALA A 70 -12.33 -31.85 6.10
C ALA A 70 -11.35 -30.67 6.06
N TYR A 71 -11.83 -29.43 6.17
CA TYR A 71 -10.98 -28.24 6.20
C TYR A 71 -10.08 -28.18 7.43
N SER A 72 -10.56 -28.63 8.60
CA SER A 72 -9.72 -28.69 9.81
C SER A 72 -8.54 -29.66 9.65
N VAL A 73 -8.75 -30.80 8.97
CA VAL A 73 -7.70 -31.77 8.66
C VAL A 73 -6.70 -31.20 7.65
N ILE A 74 -7.19 -30.50 6.61
CA ILE A 74 -6.34 -29.83 5.62
C ILE A 74 -5.45 -28.78 6.31
N LEU A 75 -6.03 -27.93 7.15
CA LEU A 75 -5.28 -26.88 7.88
C LEU A 75 -4.20 -27.46 8.79
N LYS A 76 -4.48 -28.58 9.46
CA LYS A 76 -3.52 -29.26 10.34
C LYS A 76 -2.29 -29.78 9.59
N ASN A 77 -2.47 -30.19 8.34
CA ASN A 77 -1.40 -30.75 7.50
C ASN A 77 -0.72 -29.67 6.63
N THR A 78 -1.26 -28.45 6.61
CA THR A 78 -0.70 -27.34 5.85
C THR A 78 0.48 -26.72 6.59
N THR A 79 1.65 -26.69 5.94
CA THR A 79 2.86 -26.06 6.50
C THR A 79 2.97 -24.58 6.09
N PRO A 80 3.70 -23.73 6.83
CA PRO A 80 3.94 -22.34 6.44
C PRO A 80 4.57 -22.21 5.03
N ASN A 81 5.44 -23.15 4.65
CA ASN A 81 6.04 -23.17 3.30
C ASN A 81 5.00 -23.44 2.21
N MET A 82 4.04 -24.33 2.45
CA MET A 82 2.93 -24.57 1.52
C MET A 82 2.05 -23.32 1.39
N ILE A 83 1.74 -22.64 2.49
CA ILE A 83 0.97 -21.39 2.49
C ILE A 83 1.71 -20.31 1.69
N LYS A 84 3.02 -20.18 1.94
CA LYS A 84 3.89 -19.28 1.19
C LYS A 84 3.83 -19.56 -0.31
N GLU A 85 4.02 -20.80 -0.72
CA GLU A 85 3.96 -21.21 -2.13
C GLU A 85 2.62 -20.85 -2.78
N ILE A 86 1.49 -21.16 -2.12
CA ILE A 86 0.15 -20.84 -2.61
C ILE A 86 -0.01 -19.32 -2.78
N ILE A 87 0.33 -18.54 -1.74
CA ILE A 87 0.10 -17.10 -1.73
C ILE A 87 1.00 -16.41 -2.74
N GLU A 88 2.30 -16.73 -2.74
CA GLU A 88 3.26 -16.07 -3.62
C GLU A 88 3.03 -16.41 -5.08
N THR A 89 2.66 -17.66 -5.39
CA THR A 89 2.29 -18.06 -6.74
C THR A 89 1.05 -17.31 -7.20
N ASN A 90 -0.04 -17.37 -6.44
CA ASN A 90 -1.31 -16.77 -6.83
C ASN A 90 -1.25 -15.24 -6.88
N LEU A 91 -0.68 -14.61 -5.85
CA LEU A 91 -0.52 -13.15 -5.83
C LEU A 91 0.47 -12.69 -6.89
N GLY A 92 1.52 -13.47 -7.16
CA GLY A 92 2.46 -13.22 -8.24
C GLY A 92 1.81 -13.21 -9.62
N GLN A 93 0.86 -14.13 -9.88
CA GLN A 93 0.08 -14.16 -11.11
C GLN A 93 -0.82 -12.93 -11.25
N VAL A 94 -1.55 -12.57 -10.18
CA VAL A 94 -2.40 -11.36 -10.16
C VAL A 94 -1.57 -10.10 -10.38
N LEU A 95 -0.41 -9.98 -9.71
CA LEU A 95 0.49 -8.85 -9.89
C LEU A 95 1.09 -8.81 -11.29
N SER A 96 1.49 -9.96 -11.86
CA SER A 96 2.00 -10.03 -13.24
C SER A 96 0.97 -9.54 -14.25
N TYR A 97 -0.29 -9.93 -14.08
CA TYR A 97 -1.40 -9.42 -14.88
C TYR A 97 -1.62 -7.91 -14.69
N ALA A 98 -1.56 -7.41 -13.44
CA ALA A 98 -1.68 -5.97 -13.16
C ALA A 98 -0.54 -5.13 -13.79
N HIS A 99 0.63 -5.73 -14.03
CA HIS A 99 1.73 -5.12 -14.78
C HIS A 99 1.61 -5.24 -16.29
N GLY A 100 0.62 -5.99 -16.79
CA GLY A 100 0.51 -6.33 -18.21
C GLY A 100 1.61 -7.28 -18.70
N LYS A 101 2.23 -8.04 -17.79
CA LYS A 101 3.22 -9.09 -18.13
C LYS A 101 2.56 -10.44 -18.46
N SER A 102 1.30 -10.59 -18.08
CA SER A 102 0.46 -11.75 -18.39
C SER A 102 -0.89 -11.26 -18.91
N ASP A 103 -1.41 -11.95 -19.91
CA ASP A 103 -2.73 -11.70 -20.48
C ASP A 103 -3.86 -12.43 -19.75
N ASP A 104 -3.50 -13.29 -18.78
CA ASP A 104 -4.45 -14.07 -18.00
C ASP A 104 -4.03 -14.16 -16.52
N ILE A 105 -5.01 -14.39 -15.65
CA ILE A 105 -4.80 -14.71 -14.23
C ILE A 105 -5.12 -16.19 -14.07
N THR A 106 -4.08 -17.00 -13.83
CA THR A 106 -4.26 -18.41 -13.48
C THR A 106 -3.98 -18.59 -12.00
N LEU A 107 -5.01 -18.95 -11.23
CA LEU A 107 -4.89 -19.30 -9.83
C LEU A 107 -4.74 -20.81 -9.71
N SER A 108 -3.80 -21.26 -8.87
CA SER A 108 -3.53 -22.67 -8.64
C SER A 108 -3.53 -23.00 -7.15
N LEU A 109 -4.14 -24.12 -6.81
CA LEU A 109 -3.99 -24.78 -5.52
C LEU A 109 -3.20 -26.08 -5.76
N PRO A 110 -2.02 -26.26 -5.15
CA PRO A 110 -1.15 -27.41 -5.41
C PRO A 110 -1.63 -28.66 -4.66
N THR A 111 -2.85 -29.12 -4.99
CA THR A 111 -3.52 -30.25 -4.34
C THR A 111 -2.77 -31.56 -4.48
N LYS A 112 -1.93 -31.71 -5.52
CA LYS A 112 -1.03 -32.85 -5.67
C LYS A 112 0.07 -32.85 -4.61
N ASN A 113 0.72 -31.71 -4.39
CA ASN A 113 1.76 -31.57 -3.36
C ASN A 113 1.20 -31.69 -1.94
N MET A 114 -0.09 -31.38 -1.76
CA MET A 114 -0.82 -31.58 -0.50
C MET A 114 -1.33 -33.01 -0.30
N GLY A 115 -1.24 -33.88 -1.31
CA GLY A 115 -1.78 -35.25 -1.26
C GLY A 115 -3.30 -35.33 -1.22
N ILE A 116 -4.01 -34.30 -1.70
CA ILE A 116 -5.48 -34.20 -1.68
C ILE A 116 -6.09 -34.75 -2.97
N ALA A 117 -5.46 -34.49 -4.12
CA ALA A 117 -5.95 -34.89 -5.43
C ALA A 117 -4.78 -35.24 -6.37
N PRO A 118 -5.00 -36.04 -7.43
CA PRO A 118 -3.92 -36.44 -8.36
C PRO A 118 -3.36 -35.28 -9.19
N ASP A 119 -4.19 -34.26 -9.44
CA ASP A 119 -3.87 -33.06 -10.21
C ASP A 119 -4.09 -31.81 -9.36
N ASP A 120 -3.40 -30.73 -9.73
CA ASP A 120 -3.58 -29.41 -9.11
C ASP A 120 -4.89 -28.78 -9.57
N VAL A 121 -5.63 -28.17 -8.64
CA VAL A 121 -6.81 -27.38 -8.99
C VAL A 121 -6.34 -26.06 -9.58
N ARG A 122 -6.76 -25.77 -10.81
CA ARG A 122 -6.46 -24.53 -11.52
C ARG A 122 -7.73 -23.82 -11.93
N TRP A 123 -7.69 -22.50 -11.84
CA TRP A 123 -8.75 -21.62 -12.31
C TRP A 123 -8.14 -20.49 -13.12
N SER A 124 -8.64 -20.29 -14.34
CA SER A 124 -8.18 -19.22 -15.23
C SER A 124 -9.28 -18.16 -15.41
N LEU A 125 -8.88 -16.89 -15.45
CA LEU A 125 -9.78 -15.80 -15.78
C LEU A 125 -10.28 -15.89 -17.23
N SER A 126 -9.43 -16.27 -18.19
CA SER A 126 -9.83 -16.44 -19.59
C SER A 126 -10.88 -17.55 -19.77
N GLU A 127 -10.84 -18.58 -18.93
CA GLU A 127 -11.80 -19.68 -18.91
C GLU A 127 -13.06 -19.39 -18.06
N ASN A 128 -13.09 -18.29 -17.30
CA ASN A 128 -14.21 -17.97 -16.41
C ASN A 128 -15.51 -17.69 -17.20
N PRO A 129 -16.62 -18.40 -16.93
CA PRO A 129 -17.88 -18.17 -17.62
C PRO A 129 -18.58 -16.86 -17.23
N ASN A 130 -18.20 -16.20 -16.13
CA ASN A 130 -18.86 -14.97 -15.68
C ASN A 130 -18.28 -13.71 -16.36
N PRO A 131 -19.05 -13.04 -17.25
CA PRO A 131 -18.57 -11.89 -18.01
C PRO A 131 -18.36 -10.63 -17.15
N GLN A 132 -19.10 -10.47 -16.05
CA GLN A 132 -18.94 -9.31 -15.16
C GLN A 132 -17.59 -9.35 -14.43
N VAL A 133 -17.21 -10.54 -13.94
CA VAL A 133 -15.90 -10.76 -13.28
C VAL A 133 -14.76 -10.54 -14.27
N LYS A 134 -14.90 -11.04 -15.51
CA LYS A 134 -13.94 -10.77 -16.60
C LYS A 134 -13.77 -9.28 -16.87
N GLN A 135 -14.86 -8.53 -17.00
CA GLN A 135 -14.79 -7.08 -17.24
C GLN A 135 -14.13 -6.33 -16.08
N GLN A 136 -14.48 -6.65 -14.84
CA GLN A 136 -13.90 -6.00 -13.66
C GLN A 136 -12.39 -6.26 -13.56
N LEU A 137 -11.95 -7.49 -13.81
CA LEU A 137 -10.54 -7.85 -13.78
C LEU A 137 -9.75 -7.30 -14.98
N ASN A 138 -10.36 -7.21 -16.17
CA ASN A 138 -9.72 -6.58 -17.34
C ASN A 138 -9.31 -5.12 -17.09
N ILE A 139 -9.98 -4.38 -16.21
CA ILE A 139 -9.59 -3.01 -15.84
C ILE A 139 -8.21 -2.98 -15.14
N LEU A 140 -7.87 -4.07 -14.44
CA LEU A 140 -6.58 -4.19 -13.74
C LEU A 140 -5.42 -4.45 -14.71
N HIS A 141 -5.67 -4.96 -15.91
CA HIS A 141 -4.62 -5.27 -16.86
C HIS A 141 -3.82 -4.00 -17.24
N GLY A 142 -2.50 -4.05 -17.01
CA GLY A 142 -1.60 -2.93 -17.28
C GLY A 142 -1.86 -1.68 -16.41
N ILE A 143 -2.60 -1.79 -15.32
CA ILE A 143 -2.88 -0.67 -14.41
C ILE A 143 -1.60 -0.10 -13.79
N ALA A 144 -0.59 -0.95 -13.54
CA ALA A 144 0.69 -0.52 -12.99
C ALA A 144 1.37 0.54 -13.88
N THR A 145 1.37 0.34 -15.20
CA THR A 145 1.94 1.28 -16.16
C THR A 145 1.21 2.62 -16.15
N LYS A 146 -0.14 2.60 -16.09
CA LYS A 146 -0.96 3.81 -16.00
C LYS A 146 -0.68 4.59 -14.72
N ILE A 147 -0.58 3.88 -13.58
CA ILE A 147 -0.24 4.47 -12.28
C ILE A 147 1.16 5.09 -12.33
N LEU A 148 2.15 4.41 -12.92
CA LEU A 148 3.52 4.92 -13.04
C LEU A 148 3.59 6.21 -13.89
N ILE A 149 2.88 6.24 -15.01
CA ILE A 149 2.82 7.44 -15.86
C ILE A 149 2.19 8.61 -15.09
N LEU A 150 1.05 8.37 -14.43
CA LEU A 150 0.39 9.40 -13.63
C LEU A 150 1.29 9.86 -12.47
N TRP A 151 1.98 8.94 -11.81
CA TRP A 151 2.96 9.23 -10.76
C TRP A 151 4.06 10.17 -11.26
N ALA A 152 4.64 9.89 -12.43
CA ALA A 152 5.70 10.71 -13.02
C ALA A 152 5.21 12.11 -13.38
N ILE A 153 4.00 12.22 -13.96
CA ILE A 153 3.37 13.51 -14.26
C ILE A 153 3.19 14.32 -12.97
N VAL A 154 2.56 13.74 -11.94
CA VAL A 154 2.32 14.42 -10.66
C VAL A 154 3.64 14.85 -10.01
N PHE A 155 4.69 14.02 -10.08
CA PHE A 155 6.01 14.35 -9.56
C PHE A 155 6.62 15.60 -10.23
N ILE A 156 6.57 15.66 -11.56
CA ILE A 156 7.06 16.82 -12.33
C ILE A 156 6.26 18.08 -11.97
N PHE A 157 4.94 17.96 -11.82
CA PHE A 157 4.09 19.07 -11.37
C PHE A 157 4.46 19.55 -9.96
N LEU A 158 4.74 18.63 -9.03
CA LEU A 158 5.16 18.99 -7.68
C LEU A 158 6.48 19.76 -7.66
N ILE A 159 7.49 19.31 -8.40
CA ILE A 159 8.76 20.03 -8.53
C ILE A 159 8.52 21.43 -9.10
N SER A 160 7.72 21.53 -10.16
CA SER A 160 7.40 22.81 -10.81
C SER A 160 6.69 23.77 -9.85
N LEU A 161 5.72 23.28 -9.08
CA LEU A 161 5.00 24.09 -8.07
C LEU A 161 5.90 24.51 -6.92
N TYR A 162 6.81 23.65 -6.46
CA TYR A 162 7.79 24.00 -5.44
C TYR A 162 8.69 25.16 -5.89
N LEU A 163 9.24 25.08 -7.10
CA LEU A 163 10.06 26.14 -7.69
C LEU A 163 9.26 27.44 -7.89
N LEU A 164 8.02 27.34 -8.38
CA LEU A 164 7.12 28.49 -8.57
C LEU A 164 6.79 29.18 -7.24
N TYR A 165 6.48 28.40 -6.19
CA TYR A 165 6.24 28.90 -4.85
C TYR A 165 7.44 29.67 -4.28
N GLY A 166 8.64 29.14 -4.52
CA GLY A 166 9.90 29.80 -4.18
C GLY A 166 10.07 31.14 -4.91
N LYS A 167 9.86 31.17 -6.24
CA LYS A 167 10.00 32.38 -7.07
C LYS A 167 9.02 33.50 -6.66
N ILE A 168 7.75 33.16 -6.44
CA ILE A 168 6.72 34.14 -6.02
C ILE A 168 6.99 34.65 -4.59
N SER A 169 7.76 33.90 -3.79
CA SER A 169 8.02 34.25 -2.40
C SER A 169 8.78 35.55 -2.19
N LYS A 170 9.48 36.09 -3.21
CA LYS A 170 10.29 37.33 -3.19
C LYS A 170 11.41 37.37 -2.11
N SER A 171 11.41 36.45 -1.15
CA SER A 171 12.60 36.01 -0.42
C SER A 171 13.24 34.85 -1.16
N ASN A 172 14.54 34.64 -0.95
CA ASN A 172 15.33 33.51 -1.45
C ASN A 172 14.48 32.22 -1.58
N ILE A 173 14.55 31.49 -2.70
CA ILE A 173 13.69 30.32 -3.02
C ILE A 173 13.59 29.34 -1.82
N LEU A 174 14.70 29.20 -1.10
CA LEU A 174 14.86 28.37 0.10
C LEU A 174 13.96 28.79 1.29
N LEU A 175 13.62 30.08 1.44
CA LEU A 175 12.77 30.64 2.51
C LEU A 175 11.26 30.49 2.25
N GLY A 176 10.84 30.27 1.00
CA GLY A 176 9.46 29.91 0.68
C GLY A 176 9.27 28.39 0.79
N GLY A 177 10.22 27.64 0.22
CA GLY A 177 10.16 26.17 0.19
C GLY A 177 10.16 25.52 1.58
N ASN A 178 10.90 26.07 2.55
CA ASN A 178 10.96 25.50 3.90
C ASN A 178 9.59 25.48 4.61
N ARG A 179 8.77 26.52 4.51
CA ARG A 179 7.44 26.59 5.11
C ARG A 179 6.52 25.53 4.50
N LEU A 180 6.57 25.41 3.18
CA LEU A 180 5.77 24.45 2.44
C LEU A 180 6.17 23.00 2.80
N LEU A 181 7.47 22.72 2.98
CA LEU A 181 7.96 21.43 3.46
C LEU A 181 7.58 21.14 4.92
N ILE A 182 7.71 22.11 5.83
CA ILE A 182 7.32 21.95 7.24
C ILE A 182 5.82 21.68 7.35
N THR A 183 4.98 22.48 6.69
CA THR A 183 3.52 22.33 6.77
C THR A 183 3.07 20.99 6.19
N ASN A 184 3.60 20.59 5.04
CA ASN A 184 3.24 19.30 4.44
C ASN A 184 3.82 18.11 5.21
N GLY A 185 5.05 18.21 5.72
CA GLY A 185 5.63 17.18 6.57
C GLY A 185 4.82 16.97 7.84
N LEU A 186 4.40 18.06 8.50
CA LEU A 186 3.54 17.99 9.69
C LEU A 186 2.15 17.40 9.36
N TRP A 187 1.55 17.79 8.24
CA TRP A 187 0.28 17.22 7.78
C TRP A 187 0.38 15.70 7.56
N LEU A 188 1.46 15.23 6.93
CA LEU A 188 1.69 13.81 6.70
C LEU A 188 1.94 13.03 7.99
N LEU A 189 2.66 13.63 8.95
CA LEU A 189 2.84 13.04 10.27
C LEU A 189 1.51 12.87 11.00
N ILE A 190 0.70 13.94 11.04
CA ILE A 190 -0.59 13.92 11.73
C ILE A 190 -1.53 12.91 11.07
N SER A 191 -1.66 12.95 9.74
CA SER A 191 -2.50 12.01 9.01
C SER A 191 -2.03 10.57 9.19
N GLY A 192 -0.72 10.28 9.06
CA GLY A 192 -0.16 8.95 9.30
C GLY A 192 -0.44 8.44 10.72
N LEU A 193 -0.29 9.28 11.75
CA LEU A 193 -0.61 8.92 13.13
C LEU A 193 -2.11 8.63 13.33
N ILE A 194 -2.98 9.46 12.76
CA ILE A 194 -4.44 9.26 12.79
C ILE A 194 -4.81 7.94 12.11
N THR A 195 -4.28 7.68 10.91
CA THR A 195 -4.56 6.44 10.17
C THR A 195 -4.05 5.22 10.93
N ASN A 196 -2.86 5.29 11.54
CA ASN A 196 -2.35 4.20 12.37
C ASN A 196 -3.26 3.89 13.56
N PHE A 197 -3.74 4.94 14.25
CA PHE A 197 -4.70 4.78 15.34
C PHE A 197 -6.01 4.15 14.85
N SER A 198 -6.55 4.61 13.72
CA SER A 198 -7.77 4.06 13.11
C SER A 198 -7.64 2.59 12.72
N LEU A 199 -6.51 2.17 12.13
CA LEU A 199 -6.27 0.75 11.83
C LEU A 199 -6.26 -0.11 13.10
N GLY A 200 -5.62 0.38 14.17
CA GLY A 200 -5.64 -0.27 15.47
C GLY A 200 -7.05 -0.48 16.01
N GLN A 201 -7.97 0.46 15.77
CA GLN A 201 -9.38 0.33 16.15
C GLN A 201 -10.16 -0.61 15.21
N MET A 202 -9.91 -0.56 13.90
CA MET A 202 -10.56 -1.46 12.94
C MET A 202 -10.26 -2.94 13.23
N SER A 203 -9.02 -3.25 13.63
CA SER A 203 -8.65 -4.63 14.04
C SER A 203 -9.44 -5.15 15.24
N LYS A 204 -9.97 -4.27 16.09
CA LYS A 204 -10.79 -4.60 17.26
C LYS A 204 -12.28 -4.69 16.96
N ASN A 205 -12.71 -4.17 15.81
CA ASN A 205 -14.10 -4.13 15.37
C ASN A 205 -14.46 -5.26 14.38
N LEU A 206 -13.61 -6.27 14.25
CA LEU A 206 -13.99 -7.48 13.52
C LEU A 206 -15.21 -8.12 14.21
N PRO A 207 -16.16 -8.67 13.44
CA PRO A 207 -17.26 -9.44 14.00
C PRO A 207 -16.73 -10.50 14.96
N PRO A 208 -17.46 -10.86 16.02
CA PRO A 208 -17.02 -11.88 16.98
C PRO A 208 -16.71 -13.24 16.31
N ASN A 209 -17.30 -13.52 15.14
CA ASN A 209 -17.00 -14.67 14.28
C ASN A 209 -16.82 -14.21 12.83
N PRO A 210 -15.63 -13.72 12.43
CA PRO A 210 -15.40 -13.31 11.05
C PRO A 210 -15.34 -14.53 10.13
N GLU A 211 -15.84 -14.39 8.91
CA GLU A 211 -15.67 -15.43 7.88
C GLU A 211 -14.17 -15.70 7.62
N PRO A 212 -13.79 -16.93 7.25
CA PRO A 212 -12.38 -17.27 7.02
C PRO A 212 -11.68 -16.35 6.01
N SER A 213 -12.39 -15.93 4.96
CA SER A 213 -11.91 -14.97 3.95
C SER A 213 -11.64 -13.58 4.54
N GLN A 214 -12.52 -13.10 5.42
CA GLN A 214 -12.39 -11.81 6.11
C GLN A 214 -11.21 -11.84 7.09
N GLN A 215 -11.03 -12.97 7.79
CA GLN A 215 -9.91 -13.13 8.71
C GLN A 215 -8.57 -13.20 7.98
N LEU A 216 -8.51 -13.89 6.84
CA LEU A 216 -7.34 -13.91 5.97
C LEU A 216 -7.04 -12.50 5.45
N LEU A 217 -8.03 -11.79 4.91
CA LEU A 217 -7.89 -10.41 4.45
C LEU A 217 -7.39 -9.49 5.57
N ALA A 218 -7.95 -9.60 6.78
CA ALA A 218 -7.53 -8.80 7.92
C ALA A 218 -6.07 -9.05 8.31
N LEU A 219 -5.62 -10.31 8.30
CA LEU A 219 -4.23 -10.68 8.59
C LEU A 219 -3.26 -10.14 7.54
N LEU A 220 -3.57 -10.31 6.25
CA LEU A 220 -2.75 -9.81 5.14
C LEU A 220 -2.71 -8.27 5.13
N ALA A 221 -3.88 -7.65 5.22
CA ALA A 221 -4.03 -6.20 5.15
C ALA A 221 -3.38 -5.50 6.34
N SER A 222 -3.59 -5.97 7.56
CA SER A 222 -3.01 -5.34 8.76
C SER A 222 -1.49 -5.28 8.72
N SER A 223 -0.84 -6.34 8.21
CA SER A 223 0.62 -6.40 8.05
C SER A 223 1.11 -5.39 7.01
N VAL A 224 0.46 -5.32 5.84
CA VAL A 224 0.86 -4.44 4.74
C VAL A 224 0.57 -2.97 5.04
N PHE A 225 -0.63 -2.65 5.54
CA PHE A 225 -1.01 -1.27 5.80
C PHE A 225 -0.23 -0.64 6.96
N SER A 226 0.16 -1.43 7.97
CA SER A 226 1.00 -0.92 9.06
C SER A 226 2.36 -0.42 8.54
N GLU A 227 3.01 -1.19 7.66
CA GLU A 227 4.29 -0.79 7.06
C GLU A 227 4.15 0.38 6.08
N ILE A 228 3.05 0.42 5.30
CA ILE A 228 2.75 1.56 4.42
C ILE A 228 2.65 2.86 5.23
N ILE A 229 1.89 2.85 6.34
CA ILE A 229 1.70 4.03 7.19
C ILE A 229 3.00 4.42 7.88
N LEU A 230 3.78 3.45 8.34
CA LEU A 230 5.11 3.73 8.88
C LEU A 230 6.01 4.41 7.84
N GLY A 231 5.94 3.98 6.57
CA GLY A 231 6.59 4.65 5.45
C GLY A 231 6.14 6.10 5.28
N TRP A 232 4.83 6.37 5.36
CA TRP A 232 4.29 7.74 5.30
C TRP A 232 4.79 8.62 6.44
N ILE A 233 4.84 8.08 7.66
CA ILE A 233 5.37 8.79 8.85
C ILE A 233 6.85 9.11 8.67
N ILE A 234 7.65 8.18 8.12
CA ILE A 234 9.07 8.41 7.82
C ILE A 234 9.23 9.52 6.78
N ILE A 235 8.48 9.48 5.68
CA ILE A 235 8.53 10.52 4.63
C ILE A 235 8.09 11.87 5.20
N GLY A 236 7.01 11.90 5.98
CA GLY A 236 6.53 13.11 6.66
C GLY A 236 7.59 13.70 7.60
N SER A 237 8.26 12.84 8.39
CA SER A 237 9.38 13.22 9.25
C SER A 237 10.52 13.83 8.43
N PHE A 238 10.91 13.17 7.33
CA PHE A 238 12.00 13.64 6.48
C PHE A 238 11.71 15.01 5.85
N LEU A 239 10.49 15.22 5.35
CA LEU A 239 10.05 16.51 4.81
C LEU A 239 10.06 17.60 5.89
N PHE A 240 9.55 17.29 7.09
CA PHE A 240 9.51 18.21 8.21
C PHE A 240 10.92 18.63 8.65
N PHE A 241 11.82 17.68 8.91
CA PHE A 241 13.19 17.97 9.33
C PHE A 241 14.01 18.65 8.22
N SER A 242 13.82 18.29 6.96
CA SER A 242 14.45 18.98 5.82
C SER A 242 14.00 20.44 5.76
N GLY A 243 12.71 20.70 5.96
CA GLY A 243 12.18 22.06 6.05
C GLY A 243 12.77 22.85 7.24
N ILE A 244 12.90 22.24 8.42
CA ILE A 244 13.55 22.88 9.58
C ILE A 244 15.02 23.17 9.30
N MET A 245 15.78 22.23 8.75
CA MET A 245 17.19 22.45 8.41
C MET A 245 17.35 23.62 7.46
N LEU A 246 16.55 23.67 6.38
CA LEU A 246 16.56 24.80 5.45
C LEU A 246 16.20 26.12 6.15
N PHE A 247 15.27 26.12 7.10
CA PHE A 247 14.96 27.30 7.91
C PHE A 247 16.16 27.77 8.75
N VAL A 248 16.86 26.85 9.42
CA VAL A 248 18.05 27.18 10.24
C VAL A 248 19.21 27.70 9.38
N ILE A 249 19.49 27.04 8.26
CA ILE A 249 20.56 27.44 7.31
C ILE A 249 20.29 28.85 6.79
N ASN A 250 19.06 29.13 6.35
CA ASN A 250 18.68 30.45 5.88
C ASN A 250 18.87 31.51 6.97
N ARG A 251 18.43 31.25 8.21
CA ARG A 251 18.56 32.22 9.32
C ARG A 251 20.01 32.54 9.66
N LYS A 252 20.91 31.55 9.62
CA LYS A 252 22.36 31.76 9.82
C LYS A 252 23.00 32.52 8.66
N GLY A 253 22.64 32.22 7.42
CA GLY A 253 23.11 32.95 6.24
C GLY A 253 22.75 34.44 6.27
N THR A 254 21.55 34.78 6.74
CA THR A 254 21.13 36.18 6.91
C THR A 254 21.86 36.89 8.06
N MET A 255 22.18 36.19 9.15
CA MET A 255 22.95 36.77 10.27
C MET A 255 24.43 36.97 9.94
N LEU A 256 25.01 36.14 9.08
CA LEU A 256 26.43 36.20 8.69
C LEU A 256 26.71 37.12 7.49
N GLY A 257 25.70 37.86 7.00
CA GLY A 257 25.88 38.81 5.88
C GLY A 257 26.17 38.17 4.53
N PHE A 258 26.06 36.85 4.38
CA PHE A 258 26.23 36.18 3.09
C PHE A 258 25.01 36.42 2.20
N LYS A 259 25.08 37.45 1.36
CA LYS A 259 24.23 37.56 0.17
C LYS A 259 24.74 36.57 -0.88
N PHE A 260 24.09 35.42 -1.00
CA PHE A 260 24.19 34.64 -2.24
C PHE A 260 23.41 35.41 -3.31
N PHE A 261 24.16 35.93 -4.28
CA PHE A 261 23.68 36.58 -5.50
C PHE A 261 22.94 35.59 -6.40
#